data_AF-A0A661M0X9-F1
#
_entry.id   AF-A0A661M0X9-F1
#
_cell.length_a   1.000
_cell.length_b   1.000
_cell.length_c   1.000
_cell.angle_alpha   90.00
_cell.angle_beta   90.00
_cell.angle_gamma   90.00
#
_symmetry.space_group_name_H-M   'P 1'
#
loop_
_entity.id
_entity.type
_entity.pdbx_description
1 polymer ?
#
loop_
_entity_poly.entity_id
_entity_poly.type
_entity_poly.pdbx_seq_one_letter_code
_entity_poly.pdbx_strand_id
1 'polypeptide(L)'
;MVIRALEDPFFPLTLFERHHTVVMPTAEETRRAARDLLVLSRMFLRIRKDIDLVLGNERATCIHLGGDARQELPAGQWCSFCGDCCQLPGTVPDPPPDITYPGYWYSYIAGAGPLRQRFCPFLFELPPQNRYFCAIHRIKPRTCLRYGLEDCLERHPGKASGLPRV
;
A
#
# COMPACT_ATOMS: atom_id res chain seq x y z
N MET A 1 -15.12 -10.59 -7.26
CA MET A 1 -14.13 -9.49 -7.13
C MET A 1 -13.46 -9.51 -5.77
N VAL A 2 -14.20 -9.39 -4.66
CA VAL A 2 -13.62 -9.45 -3.30
C VAL A 2 -12.88 -10.76 -3.04
N ILE A 3 -13.52 -11.91 -3.32
CA ILE A 3 -12.89 -13.24 -3.20
C ILE A 3 -11.55 -13.29 -3.95
N ARG A 4 -11.54 -12.92 -5.23
CA ARG A 4 -10.32 -12.86 -6.04
C ARG A 4 -9.22 -11.97 -5.45
N ALA A 5 -9.59 -10.87 -4.78
CA ALA A 5 -8.61 -10.03 -4.10
C ALA A 5 -8.06 -10.75 -2.86
N LEU A 6 -8.92 -11.37 -2.05
CA LEU A 6 -8.53 -12.12 -0.86
C LEU A 6 -7.66 -13.36 -1.17
N GLU A 7 -7.80 -13.92 -2.38
CA GLU A 7 -6.98 -15.03 -2.86
C GLU A 7 -5.57 -14.58 -3.32
N ASP A 8 -5.35 -13.28 -3.57
CA ASP A 8 -4.03 -12.77 -3.92
C ASP A 8 -3.14 -12.71 -2.67
N PRO A 9 -1.96 -13.34 -2.67
CA PRO A 9 -1.11 -13.47 -1.48
C PRO A 9 -0.56 -12.13 -0.98
N PHE A 10 -0.66 -11.06 -1.78
CA PHE A 10 -0.21 -9.72 -1.42
C PHE A 10 -1.33 -8.76 -1.03
N PHE A 11 -2.58 -9.25 -0.95
CA PHE A 11 -3.71 -8.43 -0.55
C PHE A 11 -3.54 -7.91 0.89
N PRO A 12 -3.73 -6.60 1.15
CA PRO A 12 -3.49 -6.00 2.45
C PRO A 12 -4.64 -6.24 3.43
N LEU A 13 -4.90 -7.52 3.75
CA LEU A 13 -6.00 -7.92 4.63
C LEU A 13 -5.80 -7.36 6.05
N THR A 14 -4.58 -7.44 6.58
CA THR A 14 -4.36 -6.99 7.97
C THR A 14 -4.47 -5.47 8.10
N LEU A 15 -4.21 -4.71 7.02
CA LEU A 15 -4.49 -3.28 6.97
C LEU A 15 -6.00 -3.05 7.11
N PHE A 16 -6.81 -3.77 6.33
CA PHE A 16 -8.26 -3.67 6.42
C PHE A 16 -8.76 -4.01 7.83
N GLU A 17 -8.27 -5.10 8.41
CA GLU A 17 -8.62 -5.51 9.77
C GLU A 17 -8.28 -4.43 10.80
N ARG A 18 -7.08 -3.83 10.76
CA ARG A 18 -6.69 -2.76 11.72
C ARG A 18 -7.66 -1.58 11.73
N HIS A 19 -8.28 -1.25 10.60
CA HIS A 19 -9.21 -0.12 10.48
C HIS A 19 -10.67 -0.48 10.78
N HIS A 20 -11.00 -1.78 10.86
CA HIS A 20 -12.38 -2.26 11.02
C HIS A 20 -12.59 -3.23 12.18
N THR A 21 -11.55 -3.62 12.91
CA THR A 21 -11.67 -4.49 14.08
C THR A 21 -12.30 -3.72 15.23
N VAL A 22 -13.58 -4.00 15.48
CA VAL A 22 -14.36 -3.46 16.60
C VAL A 22 -14.97 -4.64 17.36
N VAL A 23 -14.92 -4.60 18.68
CA VAL A 23 -15.58 -5.60 19.54
C VAL A 23 -17.09 -5.36 19.48
N MET A 24 -17.85 -6.30 18.92
CA MET A 24 -19.29 -6.22 18.66
C MET A 24 -19.71 -5.04 17.75
N PRO A 25 -19.45 -5.12 16.43
CA PRO A 25 -19.78 -4.03 15.52
C PRO A 25 -21.29 -3.85 15.38
N THR A 26 -21.71 -2.58 15.28
CA THR A 26 -23.07 -2.20 14.88
C THR A 26 -23.32 -2.54 13.41
N ALA A 27 -24.59 -2.60 13.01
CA ALA A 27 -24.96 -2.84 11.61
C ALA A 27 -24.44 -1.75 10.64
N GLU A 28 -24.23 -0.51 11.09
CA GLU A 28 -23.62 0.54 10.27
C GLU A 28 -22.11 0.33 10.09
N GLU A 29 -21.42 -0.08 11.15
CA GLU A 29 -19.98 -0.40 11.09
C GLU A 29 -19.73 -1.61 10.18
N THR A 30 -20.55 -2.66 10.27
CA THR A 30 -20.50 -3.80 9.36
C THR A 30 -20.74 -3.37 7.90
N ARG A 31 -21.75 -2.53 7.64
CA ARG A 31 -22.03 -2.01 6.28
C ARG A 31 -20.91 -1.11 5.76
N ARG A 32 -20.24 -0.36 6.63
CA ARG A 32 -19.06 0.43 6.28
C ARG A 32 -17.86 -0.46 5.94
N ALA A 33 -17.55 -1.44 6.78
CA ALA A 33 -16.48 -2.40 6.54
C ALA A 33 -16.67 -3.15 5.21
N ALA A 34 -17.90 -3.59 4.90
CA ALA A 34 -18.21 -4.25 3.64
C ALA A 34 -17.98 -3.34 2.42
N ARG A 35 -18.36 -2.05 2.51
CA ARG A 35 -18.12 -1.06 1.46
C ARG A 35 -16.62 -0.81 1.26
N ASP A 36 -15.90 -0.60 2.36
CA ASP A 36 -14.46 -0.32 2.33
C ASP A 36 -13.69 -1.52 1.78
N LEU A 37 -14.08 -2.76 2.13
CA LEU A 37 -13.51 -3.98 1.57
C LEU A 37 -13.76 -4.08 0.06
N LEU A 38 -15.00 -3.84 -0.39
CA LEU A 38 -15.35 -3.89 -1.81
C LEU A 38 -14.49 -2.93 -2.64
N VAL A 39 -14.28 -1.72 -2.13
CA VAL A 39 -13.44 -0.73 -2.78
C VAL A 39 -11.99 -1.17 -2.76
N LEU A 40 -11.45 -1.53 -1.60
CA LEU A 40 -10.06 -1.92 -1.45
C LEU A 40 -9.73 -3.06 -2.41
N SER A 41 -10.59 -4.09 -2.49
CA SER A 41 -10.47 -5.18 -3.46
C SER A 41 -10.47 -4.68 -4.91
N ARG A 42 -11.33 -3.72 -5.27
CA ARG A 42 -11.39 -3.16 -6.64
C ARG A 42 -10.12 -2.38 -6.98
N MET A 43 -9.65 -1.53 -6.07
CA MET A 43 -8.43 -0.74 -6.25
C MET A 43 -7.23 -1.67 -6.35
N PHE A 44 -7.08 -2.60 -5.41
CA PHE A 44 -6.02 -3.59 -5.37
C PHE A 44 -5.92 -4.35 -6.69
N LEU A 45 -7.01 -5.00 -7.14
CA LEU A 45 -7.00 -5.79 -8.38
C LEU A 45 -6.69 -4.93 -9.62
N ARG A 46 -7.11 -3.67 -9.62
CA ARG A 46 -6.83 -2.74 -10.72
C ARG A 46 -5.34 -2.36 -10.75
N ILE A 47 -4.77 -1.96 -9.61
CA ILE A 47 -3.34 -1.66 -9.49
C ILE A 47 -2.49 -2.89 -9.79
N ARG A 48 -2.88 -4.06 -9.25
CA ARG A 48 -2.23 -5.36 -9.51
C ARG A 48 -2.15 -5.64 -11.02
N LYS A 49 -3.25 -5.44 -11.74
CA LYS A 49 -3.33 -5.59 -13.20
C LYS A 49 -2.47 -4.59 -13.96
N ASP A 50 -2.47 -3.32 -13.56
CA ASP A 50 -1.68 -2.28 -14.22
C ASP A 50 -0.17 -2.52 -14.07
N ILE A 51 0.26 -2.95 -12.88
CA ILE A 51 1.67 -3.30 -12.64
C ILE A 51 2.10 -4.42 -13.59
N ASP A 52 1.27 -5.46 -13.75
CA ASP A 52 1.60 -6.59 -14.64
C ASP A 52 1.58 -6.21 -16.12
N LEU A 53 0.58 -5.44 -16.57
CA LEU A 53 0.32 -5.25 -18.00
C LEU A 53 0.90 -3.96 -18.60
N VAL A 54 1.11 -2.92 -17.79
CA VAL A 54 1.46 -1.58 -18.29
C VAL A 54 2.87 -1.18 -17.90
N LEU A 55 3.27 -1.47 -16.66
CA LEU A 55 4.54 -1.00 -16.12
C LEU A 55 5.63 -2.06 -16.15
N GLY A 56 5.24 -3.32 -15.92
CA GLY A 56 6.16 -4.43 -15.67
C GLY A 56 6.55 -4.50 -14.19
N ASN A 57 6.54 -5.71 -13.65
CA ASN A 57 6.77 -5.99 -12.24
C ASN A 57 8.12 -5.42 -11.74
N GLU A 58 9.19 -5.76 -12.45
CA GLU A 58 10.56 -5.36 -12.10
C GLU A 58 10.78 -3.85 -12.17
N ARG A 59 10.05 -3.16 -13.06
CA ARG A 59 10.13 -1.71 -13.19
C ARG A 59 9.38 -1.03 -12.05
N ALA A 60 8.23 -1.55 -11.65
CA ALA A 60 7.37 -0.91 -10.65
C ALA A 60 7.83 -1.18 -9.21
N THR A 61 8.24 -2.40 -8.90
CA THR A 61 8.50 -2.86 -7.52
C THR A 61 9.79 -3.65 -7.42
N CYS A 62 10.25 -3.90 -6.18
CA CYS A 62 11.36 -4.80 -5.89
C CYS A 62 10.89 -6.20 -5.45
N ILE A 63 9.59 -6.45 -5.39
CA ILE A 63 8.99 -7.73 -5.00
C ILE A 63 8.30 -8.35 -6.20
N HIS A 64 8.63 -9.60 -6.50
CA HIS A 64 8.07 -10.31 -7.63
C HIS A 64 6.62 -10.70 -7.33
N LEU A 65 5.65 -9.92 -7.81
CA LEU A 65 4.23 -10.13 -7.49
C LEU A 65 3.62 -11.40 -8.15
N GLY A 66 4.32 -12.03 -9.10
CA GLY A 66 3.96 -13.36 -9.60
C GLY A 66 4.54 -14.51 -8.77
N GLY A 67 5.28 -14.18 -7.70
CA GLY A 67 5.94 -15.12 -6.81
C GLY A 67 5.19 -15.28 -5.49
N ASP A 68 5.90 -15.82 -4.52
CA ASP A 68 5.38 -16.12 -3.17
C ASP A 68 5.54 -14.91 -2.22
N ALA A 69 4.61 -14.73 -1.28
CA ALA A 69 4.68 -13.70 -0.24
C ALA A 69 5.71 -13.98 0.88
N ARG A 70 6.50 -15.05 0.78
CA ARG A 70 7.67 -15.31 1.65
C ARG A 70 8.97 -14.63 1.18
N GLN A 71 8.94 -13.84 0.11
CA GLN A 71 10.10 -13.10 -0.41
C GLN A 71 10.68 -12.11 0.62
N GLU A 72 12.00 -12.06 0.76
CA GLU A 72 12.67 -11.09 1.64
C GLU A 72 12.56 -9.66 1.09
N LEU A 73 12.20 -8.71 1.96
CA LEU A 73 12.27 -7.29 1.63
C LEU A 73 13.73 -6.79 1.61
N PRO A 74 14.10 -5.91 0.67
CA PRO A 74 15.39 -5.23 0.74
C PRO A 74 15.58 -4.51 2.08
N ALA A 75 16.76 -4.70 2.70
CA ALA A 75 17.07 -4.08 3.98
C ALA A 75 17.02 -2.54 3.89
N GLY A 76 16.54 -1.89 4.97
CA GLY A 76 16.59 -0.43 5.14
C GLY A 76 15.64 0.40 4.25
N GLN A 77 14.84 -0.22 3.39
CA GLN A 77 13.95 0.49 2.46
C GLN A 77 12.46 0.46 2.87
N TRP A 78 12.10 -0.34 3.88
CA TRP A 78 10.73 -0.70 4.23
C TRP A 78 10.64 -0.80 5.75
N CYS A 79 9.55 -0.31 6.36
CA CYS A 79 9.29 -0.41 7.79
C CYS A 79 8.03 -1.23 8.09
N SER A 80 7.92 -1.76 9.32
CA SER A 80 6.69 -2.45 9.79
C SER A 80 5.48 -1.52 9.91
N PHE A 81 5.71 -0.23 9.68
CA PHE A 81 4.74 0.86 9.68
C PHE A 81 4.62 1.51 8.28
N CYS A 82 5.26 0.96 7.25
CA CYS A 82 5.10 1.47 5.88
C CYS A 82 3.63 1.36 5.50
N GLY A 83 3.08 2.43 4.92
CA GLY A 83 1.64 2.52 4.65
C GLY A 83 0.83 3.21 5.76
N ASP A 84 1.27 3.09 7.01
CA ASP A 84 0.77 3.92 8.11
C ASP A 84 1.58 5.21 8.25
N CYS A 85 2.88 5.23 7.93
CA CYS A 85 3.69 6.46 7.96
C CYS A 85 3.24 7.51 6.95
N CYS A 86 2.54 7.06 5.90
CA CYS A 86 1.97 7.99 4.95
C CYS A 86 0.81 8.73 5.61
N GLN A 87 -0.20 8.07 6.22
CA GLN A 87 -1.49 8.66 6.68
C GLN A 87 -2.13 9.73 5.76
N LEU A 88 -1.57 9.90 4.57
CA LEU A 88 -1.80 11.03 3.72
C LEU A 88 -3.05 10.65 2.95
N PRO A 89 -4.13 11.43 3.05
CA PRO A 89 -5.29 11.21 2.20
C PRO A 89 -4.88 11.22 0.72
N GLY A 90 -3.76 11.88 0.40
CA GLY A 90 -3.00 11.77 -0.83
C GLY A 90 -1.73 12.63 -0.78
N THR A 91 -0.94 12.63 -1.84
CA THR A 91 0.24 13.47 -2.04
C THR A 91 0.26 14.06 -3.44
N VAL A 92 1.19 14.99 -3.73
CA VAL A 92 1.34 15.51 -5.10
C VAL A 92 1.73 14.36 -6.03
N PRO A 93 0.96 14.11 -7.11
CA PRO A 93 1.25 13.05 -8.07
C PRO A 93 2.36 13.48 -9.03
N ASP A 94 3.57 13.58 -8.50
CA ASP A 94 4.80 13.98 -9.19
C ASP A 94 5.61 12.73 -9.57
N PRO A 95 5.43 12.15 -10.78
CA PRO A 95 6.16 10.95 -11.19
C PRO A 95 7.67 11.21 -11.32
N PRO A 96 8.51 10.17 -11.22
CA PRO A 96 9.91 10.25 -11.64
C PRO A 96 10.04 10.65 -13.12
N PRO A 97 11.18 11.23 -13.55
CA PRO A 97 11.48 11.41 -14.96
C PRO A 97 11.29 10.08 -15.71
N ASP A 98 10.68 10.13 -16.89
CA ASP A 98 10.39 8.96 -17.75
C ASP A 98 9.28 8.00 -17.28
N ILE A 99 8.55 8.37 -16.22
CA ILE A 99 7.34 7.65 -15.79
C ILE A 99 6.11 8.48 -16.12
N THR A 100 5.16 7.86 -16.82
CA THR A 100 3.79 8.36 -16.95
C THR A 100 2.86 7.35 -16.30
N TYR A 101 2.13 7.77 -15.27
CA TYR A 101 1.15 6.88 -14.65
C TYR A 101 -0.12 6.79 -15.52
N PRO A 102 -0.90 5.71 -15.40
CA PRO A 102 -2.28 5.71 -15.88
C PRO A 102 -3.05 6.91 -15.31
N GLY A 103 -3.90 7.57 -16.11
CA GLY A 103 -4.52 8.85 -15.72
C GLY A 103 -5.23 8.84 -14.35
N TYR A 104 -5.93 7.76 -14.01
CA TYR A 104 -6.61 7.65 -12.70
C TYR A 104 -5.67 7.43 -11.51
N TRP A 105 -4.42 7.00 -11.75
CA TRP A 105 -3.43 6.92 -10.68
C TRP A 105 -3.11 8.31 -10.14
N TYR A 106 -3.12 9.34 -10.98
CA TYR A 106 -2.93 10.72 -10.50
C TYR A 106 -3.98 11.09 -9.46
N SER A 107 -5.26 10.71 -9.67
CA SER A 107 -6.34 10.93 -8.70
C SER A 107 -6.17 10.10 -7.43
N TYR A 108 -5.73 8.83 -7.55
CA TYR A 108 -5.44 7.97 -6.41
C TYR A 108 -4.24 8.44 -5.60
N ILE A 109 -3.18 8.89 -6.26
CA ILE A 109 -2.01 9.44 -5.58
C ILE A 109 -2.38 10.75 -4.89
N ALA A 110 -3.16 11.61 -5.55
CA ALA A 110 -3.62 12.89 -5.02
C ALA A 110 -4.65 12.79 -3.89
N GLY A 111 -5.21 11.60 -3.62
CA GLY A 111 -6.28 11.49 -2.63
C GLY A 111 -7.62 12.04 -3.08
N ALA A 112 -7.72 12.41 -4.36
CA ALA A 112 -8.91 12.94 -5.00
C ALA A 112 -9.77 11.83 -5.64
N GLY A 113 -9.57 10.59 -5.21
CA GLY A 113 -10.41 9.47 -5.62
C GLY A 113 -11.84 9.61 -5.12
N PRO A 114 -12.78 8.77 -5.62
CA PRO A 114 -14.20 8.82 -5.24
C PRO A 114 -14.47 8.45 -3.77
N LEU A 115 -13.43 8.21 -2.97
CA LEU A 115 -13.53 7.90 -1.55
C LEU A 115 -12.56 8.77 -0.78
N ARG A 116 -12.94 9.08 0.46
CA ARG A 116 -11.99 9.53 1.46
C ARG A 116 -10.95 8.42 1.62
N GLN A 117 -9.79 8.63 1.02
CA GLN A 117 -8.76 7.61 0.87
C GLN A 117 -8.16 7.31 2.23
N ARG A 118 -8.73 6.29 2.89
CA ARG A 118 -8.28 5.77 4.19
C ARG A 118 -7.08 4.83 4.05
N PHE A 119 -6.93 4.25 2.87
CA PHE A 119 -5.89 3.28 2.54
C PHE A 119 -5.10 3.80 1.34
N CYS A 120 -3.78 3.66 1.36
CA CYS A 120 -2.99 3.85 0.17
C CYS A 120 -3.27 2.70 -0.82
N PRO A 121 -3.75 2.96 -2.05
CA PRO A 121 -4.11 1.91 -3.01
C PRO A 121 -2.91 1.13 -3.55
N PHE A 122 -1.70 1.62 -3.29
CA PHE A 122 -0.44 0.97 -3.68
C PHE A 122 0.20 0.19 -2.53
N LEU A 123 -0.44 0.12 -1.36
CA LEU A 123 0.07 -0.63 -0.22
C LEU A 123 -0.35 -2.10 -0.34
N PHE A 124 0.65 -2.96 -0.47
CA PHE A 124 0.50 -4.41 -0.52
C PHE A 124 1.12 -4.99 0.75
N GLU A 125 0.85 -6.27 1.00
CA GLU A 125 1.27 -6.95 2.23
C GLU A 125 2.15 -8.17 1.94
N LEU A 126 3.09 -8.44 2.84
CA LEU A 126 3.77 -9.73 2.97
C LEU A 126 3.30 -10.36 4.29
N PRO A 127 2.18 -11.11 4.29
CA PRO A 127 1.58 -11.62 5.52
C PRO A 127 2.53 -12.45 6.40
N PRO A 128 3.39 -13.34 5.83
CA PRO A 128 4.33 -14.13 6.65
C PRO A 128 5.31 -13.30 7.47
N GLN A 129 5.58 -12.06 7.05
CA GLN A 129 6.52 -11.16 7.70
C GLN A 129 5.82 -10.09 8.54
N ASN A 130 4.48 -10.00 8.46
CA ASN A 130 3.69 -8.89 9.02
C ASN A 130 4.27 -7.53 8.61
N ARG A 131 4.56 -7.37 7.31
CA ARG A 131 5.12 -6.14 6.73
C ARG A 131 4.31 -5.70 5.54
N TYR A 132 4.20 -4.38 5.39
CA TYR A 132 3.61 -3.77 4.21
C TYR A 132 4.66 -3.18 3.30
N PHE A 133 4.26 -3.02 2.05
CA PHE A 133 5.18 -2.71 0.99
C PHE A 133 4.48 -1.91 -0.12
N CYS A 134 5.11 -0.83 -0.60
CA CYS A 134 4.64 -0.08 -1.77
C CYS A 134 4.85 -0.90 -3.05
N ALA A 135 3.76 -1.30 -3.70
CA ALA A 135 3.78 -2.06 -4.96
C ALA A 135 4.29 -1.27 -6.17
N ILE A 136 4.56 0.02 -6.00
CA ILE A 136 5.15 0.90 -7.02
C ILE A 136 6.46 1.53 -6.52
N HIS A 137 7.15 0.90 -5.55
CA HIS A 137 8.30 1.49 -4.86
C HIS A 137 9.35 2.14 -5.77
N ARG A 138 9.70 1.51 -6.89
CA ARG A 138 10.74 2.01 -7.81
C ARG A 138 10.28 3.21 -8.64
N ILE A 139 8.98 3.34 -8.84
CA ILE A 139 8.38 4.42 -9.62
C ILE A 139 7.50 5.32 -8.75
N LYS A 140 7.66 5.27 -7.42
CA LYS A 140 6.80 6.01 -6.50
C LYS A 140 6.92 7.51 -6.77
N PRO A 141 5.89 8.31 -6.49
CA PRO A 141 5.94 9.75 -6.69
C PRO A 141 7.17 10.34 -5.98
N ARG A 142 7.80 11.35 -6.57
CA ARG A 142 8.97 12.03 -6.01
C ARG A 142 8.69 12.59 -4.62
N THR A 143 7.45 12.99 -4.36
CA THR A 143 6.98 13.36 -3.01
C THR A 143 7.03 12.21 -2.02
N CYS A 144 6.65 10.99 -2.42
CA CYS A 144 6.83 9.78 -1.61
C CYS A 144 8.31 9.31 -1.53
N LEU A 145 9.17 9.69 -2.49
CA LEU A 145 10.62 9.46 -2.40
C LEU A 145 11.27 10.33 -1.34
N ARG A 146 10.83 11.58 -1.20
CA ARG A 146 11.37 12.51 -0.19
C ARG A 146 11.15 12.05 1.23
N TYR A 147 10.07 11.32 1.50
CA TYR A 147 9.82 10.73 2.81
C TYR A 147 10.70 9.49 3.02
N GLY A 148 11.70 9.62 3.89
CA GLY A 148 12.74 8.62 4.13
C GLY A 148 12.71 7.98 5.52
N LEU A 149 13.81 7.31 5.86
CA LEU A 149 14.02 6.69 7.18
C LEU A 149 14.04 7.74 8.29
N GLU A 150 14.70 8.88 8.06
CA GLU A 150 14.81 9.98 9.01
C GLU A 150 13.45 10.58 9.35
N ASP A 151 12.62 10.89 8.35
CA ASP A 151 11.24 11.34 8.57
C ASP A 151 10.43 10.32 9.37
N CYS A 152 10.62 9.02 9.08
CA CYS A 152 9.95 7.95 9.79
C CYS A 152 10.41 7.84 11.25
N LEU A 153 11.70 8.03 11.52
CA LEU A 153 12.24 8.01 12.88
C LEU A 153 11.77 9.22 13.69
N GLU A 154 11.75 10.40 13.08
CA GLU A 154 11.30 11.65 13.71
C GLU A 154 9.80 11.61 14.02
N ARG A 155 8.97 11.24 13.03
CA ARG A 155 7.50 11.29 13.16
C ARG A 155 6.90 10.05 13.82
N HIS A 156 7.59 8.91 13.76
CA HIS A 156 7.12 7.62 14.29
C HIS A 156 8.26 6.83 15.00
N PRO A 157 8.72 7.28 16.18
CA PRO A 157 9.80 6.62 16.92
C PRO A 157 9.53 5.14 17.19
N GLY A 158 10.54 4.27 16.98
CA GLY A 158 10.44 2.82 17.21
C GLY A 158 9.68 2.02 16.14
N LYS A 159 9.23 2.68 15.06
CA LYS A 159 8.45 2.07 13.97
C LYS A 159 9.22 1.88 12.66
N ALA A 160 10.37 2.54 12.49
CA ALA A 160 11.27 2.28 11.38
C ALA A 160 11.97 0.92 11.54
N SER A 161 12.05 0.08 10.50
CA SER A 161 12.93 -1.10 10.55
C SER A 161 14.26 -0.83 9.87
N GLY A 162 15.34 -1.23 10.56
CA GLY A 162 16.72 -0.95 10.17
C GLY A 162 17.69 -0.81 11.34
N LEU A 163 17.19 -0.69 12.58
CA LEU A 163 18.04 -0.80 13.77
C LEU A 163 17.89 -2.18 14.39
N PRO A 164 19.00 -2.81 14.84
CA PRO A 164 18.92 -3.95 15.73
C PRO A 164 18.05 -3.56 16.93
N ARG A 165 17.16 -4.46 17.34
CA ARG A 165 16.49 -4.32 18.64
C ARG A 165 17.60 -4.38 19.69
N VAL A 166 17.86 -3.26 20.36
CA VAL A 166 18.63 -3.25 21.60
C VAL A 166 17.75 -3.85 22.69
#